data_AF-A0AAP6D0D0-F1
#
_entry.id   AF-A0AAP6D0D0-F1
#
_cell.length_a   1.000
_cell.length_b   1.000
_cell.length_c   1.000
_cell.angle_alpha   90.00
_cell.angle_beta   90.00
_cell.angle_gamma   90.00
#
_symmetry.space_group_name_H-M   'P 1'
#
loop_
_entity.id
_entity.type
_entity.pdbx_description
1 polymer ?
#
loop_
_entity_poly.entity_id
_entity_poly.type
_entity_poly.pdbx_seq_one_letter_code
_entity_poly.pdbx_strand_id
1 'polypeptide(L)'
;RLFALLLLAGHNMSAVLNGLKQQAKSWPLPGPAWVLCTIGNKFQLSLGGPALYQGVRAERTKIGGRIVPSAIHLAQIQILLVWRIFAWIVIQSFILGLIYQGL
;
A
#
# COMPACT_ATOMS: atom_id res chain seq x y z
N ARG A 1 9.33 -0.12 -3.64
CA ARG A 1 8.27 -0.12 -4.69
C ARG A 1 7.80 -1.52 -5.07
N LEU A 2 8.71 -2.50 -5.24
CA LEU A 2 8.36 -3.90 -5.56
C LEU A 2 7.32 -4.51 -4.61
N PHE A 3 7.47 -4.29 -3.29
CA PHE A 3 6.47 -4.75 -2.32
C PHE A 3 5.06 -4.19 -2.60
N ALA A 4 4.92 -2.94 -3.06
CA ALA A 4 3.62 -2.38 -3.41
C ALA A 4 3.00 -3.05 -4.66
N LEU A 5 3.83 -3.56 -5.58
CA LEU A 5 3.35 -4.38 -6.69
C LEU A 5 2.85 -5.75 -6.20
N LEU A 6 3.53 -6.34 -5.21
CA LEU A 6 3.02 -7.55 -4.55
C LEU A 6 1.68 -7.29 -3.84
N LEU A 7 1.53 -6.12 -3.19
CA LEU A 7 0.26 -5.71 -2.58
C LEU A 7 -0.84 -5.54 -3.63
N LEU A 8 -0.52 -5.08 -4.84
CA LEU A 8 -1.47 -4.89 -5.93
C LEU A 8 -2.21 -6.20 -6.28
N ALA A 9 -1.50 -7.34 -6.24
CA ALA A 9 -2.01 -8.65 -6.63
C ALA A 9 -3.30 -9.07 -5.90
N GLY A 10 -4.20 -9.70 -6.65
CA GLY A 10 -5.51 -10.17 -6.18
C GLY A 10 -6.67 -9.46 -6.87
N HIS A 11 -7.81 -9.38 -6.18
CA HIS A 11 -9.04 -8.80 -6.72
C HIS A 11 -8.88 -7.31 -7.08
N ASN A 12 -9.52 -6.90 -8.18
CA ASN A 12 -9.53 -5.51 -8.71
C ASN A 12 -8.17 -4.89 -8.99
N MET A 13 -7.17 -5.70 -9.34
CA MET A 13 -5.79 -5.26 -9.63
C MET A 13 -5.72 -4.10 -10.64
N SER A 14 -6.51 -4.14 -11.72
CA SER A 14 -6.53 -3.10 -12.76
C SER A 14 -7.01 -1.74 -12.21
N ALA A 15 -8.09 -1.73 -11.44
CA ALA A 15 -8.63 -0.54 -10.81
C ALA A 15 -7.63 0.06 -9.80
N VAL A 16 -7.02 -0.80 -8.97
CA VAL A 16 -6.00 -0.38 -7.99
C VAL A 16 -4.77 0.19 -8.69
N LEU A 17 -4.34 -0.41 -9.82
CA LEU A 17 -3.20 0.08 -10.59
C LEU A 17 -3.47 1.44 -11.22
N ASN A 18 -4.67 1.66 -11.74
CA ASN A 18 -5.08 2.95 -12.29
C ASN A 18 -5.10 4.03 -11.20
N GLY A 19 -5.69 3.72 -10.03
CA GLY A 19 -5.68 4.63 -8.87
C GLY A 19 -4.26 4.94 -8.38
N LEU A 20 -3.39 3.92 -8.29
CA LEU A 20 -1.98 4.07 -7.95
C LEU A 20 -1.25 5.02 -8.93
N LYS A 21 -1.40 4.82 -10.24
CA LYS A 21 -0.75 5.65 -11.27
C LYS A 21 -1.20 7.12 -11.19
N GLN A 22 -2.48 7.35 -10.91
CA GLN A 22 -3.06 8.69 -10.81
C GLN A 22 -2.65 9.39 -9.50
N GLN A 23 -2.68 8.69 -8.37
CA GLN A 23 -2.57 9.29 -7.04
C GLN A 23 -1.15 9.25 -6.46
N ALA A 24 -0.27 8.34 -6.88
CA ALA A 24 1.06 8.23 -6.28
C ALA A 24 1.92 9.50 -6.44
N LYS A 25 1.68 10.27 -7.51
CA LYS A 25 2.40 11.53 -7.79
C LYS A 25 2.00 12.66 -6.85
N SER A 26 0.81 12.60 -6.25
CA SER A 26 0.28 13.67 -5.40
C SER A 26 0.70 13.54 -3.93
N TRP A 27 1.34 12.42 -3.58
CA TRP A 27 1.87 12.18 -2.24
C TRP A 27 3.34 12.63 -2.16
N PRO A 28 3.74 13.35 -1.10
CA PRO A 28 5.06 14.00 -1.02
C PRO A 28 6.24 13.03 -0.97
N LEU A 29 6.03 11.80 -0.51
CA LEU A 29 7.08 10.79 -0.36
C LEU A 29 6.86 9.62 -1.32
N PRO A 30 7.70 9.45 -2.36
CA PRO A 30 7.41 8.53 -3.46
C PRO A 30 7.47 7.04 -3.08
N GLY A 31 8.18 6.68 -1.99
CA GLY A 31 8.21 5.31 -1.46
C GLY A 31 6.89 4.93 -0.78
N PRO A 32 6.53 5.61 0.33
CA PRO A 32 5.26 5.42 1.02
C PRO A 32 4.03 5.64 0.13
N ALA A 33 4.11 6.57 -0.84
CA ALA A 33 3.04 6.85 -1.78
C ALA A 33 2.48 5.58 -2.43
N TRP A 34 3.37 4.68 -2.88
CA TRP A 34 2.96 3.48 -3.59
C TRP A 34 2.21 2.49 -2.69
N VAL A 35 2.68 2.31 -1.45
CA VAL A 35 2.04 1.42 -0.49
C VAL A 35 0.68 2.00 -0.08
N LEU A 36 0.64 3.27 0.30
CA LEU A 36 -0.57 3.95 0.75
C LEU A 36 -1.63 4.02 -0.35
N CYS A 37 -1.26 4.40 -1.58
CA CYS A 37 -2.21 4.43 -2.69
C CYS A 37 -2.71 3.03 -3.04
N THR A 38 -1.85 2.01 -2.99
CA THR A 38 -2.28 0.63 -3.29
C THR A 38 -3.29 0.12 -2.26
N ILE A 39 -3.00 0.29 -0.97
CA ILE A 39 -3.92 -0.15 0.11
C ILE A 39 -5.20 0.69 0.12
N GLY A 40 -5.06 2.02 0.01
CA GLY A 40 -6.19 2.93 -0.03
C GLY A 40 -7.14 2.65 -1.20
N ASN A 41 -6.62 2.37 -2.40
CA ASN A 41 -7.47 1.99 -3.53
C ASN A 41 -8.04 0.57 -3.38
N LYS A 42 -7.28 -0.39 -2.84
CA LYS A 42 -7.73 -1.78 -2.68
C LYS A 42 -8.92 -1.92 -1.73
N PHE A 43 -8.91 -1.19 -0.63
CA PHE A 43 -10.00 -1.19 0.36
C PHE A 43 -10.94 0.02 0.21
N GLN A 44 -10.77 0.81 -0.85
CA GLN A 44 -11.51 2.05 -1.11
C GLN A 44 -11.48 3.05 0.06
N LEU A 45 -10.40 3.02 0.85
CA LEU A 45 -10.20 3.86 2.02
C LEU A 45 -9.68 5.24 1.63
N SER A 46 -10.27 6.26 2.21
CA SER A 46 -9.78 7.64 2.14
C SER A 46 -8.65 7.81 3.13
N LEU A 47 -7.43 7.95 2.62
CA LEU A 47 -6.23 8.19 3.40
C LEU A 47 -5.71 9.62 3.16
N GLY A 48 -5.00 10.17 4.14
CA GLY A 48 -4.55 11.56 4.12
C GLY A 48 -5.62 12.51 4.68
N GLY A 49 -5.69 13.73 4.16
CA GLY A 49 -6.54 14.79 4.72
C GLY A 49 -5.82 15.65 5.77
N PRO A 50 -6.57 16.45 6.55
CA PRO A 50 -6.00 17.33 7.55
C PRO A 50 -5.49 16.52 8.75
N ALA A 51 -4.24 16.72 9.11
CA ALA A 51 -3.63 16.23 10.33
C ALA A 51 -3.23 17.42 11.21
N LEU A 52 -3.49 17.32 12.51
CA LEU A 52 -3.06 18.33 13.47
C LEU A 52 -1.74 17.87 14.09
N TYR A 53 -0.65 18.59 13.83
CA TYR A 53 0.65 18.35 14.46
C TYR A 53 0.98 19.53 15.34
N GLN A 54 1.03 19.32 16.66
CA GLN A 54 1.45 20.36 17.63
C GLN A 54 0.73 21.71 17.43
N GLY A 55 -0.57 21.67 17.12
CA GLY A 55 -1.38 22.87 16.87
C GLY A 55 -1.33 23.42 15.44
N VAL A 56 -0.45 22.91 14.58
CA VAL A 56 -0.38 23.26 13.16
C VAL A 56 -1.18 22.26 12.34
N ARG A 57 -2.17 22.77 11.59
CA ARG A 57 -2.92 21.96 10.62
C ARG A 57 -2.06 21.74 9.37
N ALA A 58 -1.68 20.50 9.13
CA ALA A 58 -1.04 20.07 7.89
C ALA A 58 -2.07 19.33 7.04
N GLU A 59 -2.34 19.82 5.83
CA GLU A 59 -3.19 19.11 4.88
C GLU A 59 -2.34 18.21 3.98
N ARG A 60 -2.70 16.92 3.94
CA ARG A 60 -2.13 15.96 2.98
C ARG A 60 -3.15 15.70 1.89
N THR A 61 -2.68 15.54 0.66
CA THR A 61 -3.52 15.14 -0.47
C THR A 61 -4.30 13.87 -0.11
N LYS A 62 -5.62 13.87 -0.33
CA LYS A 62 -6.43 12.68 -0.15
C LYS A 62 -6.08 11.65 -1.24
N ILE A 63 -5.83 10.41 -0.82
CA ILE A 63 -5.52 9.29 -1.70
C ILE A 63 -6.38 8.07 -1.32
N GLY A 64 -6.50 7.13 -2.24
CA GLY A 64 -7.38 5.96 -2.11
C GLY A 64 -8.82 6.26 -2.54
N GLY A 65 -9.78 5.73 -1.79
CA GLY A 65 -11.21 5.83 -2.09
C GLY A 65 -11.99 6.80 -1.20
N ARG A 66 -13.30 6.52 -1.04
CA ARG A 66 -14.27 7.40 -0.38
C ARG A 66 -14.63 6.96 1.04
N ILE A 67 -14.23 5.76 1.47
CA ILE A 67 -14.62 5.16 2.74
C ILE A 67 -13.70 5.68 3.85
N VAL A 68 -14.26 6.21 4.93
CA VAL A 68 -13.47 6.61 6.10
C VAL A 68 -12.98 5.34 6.81
N PRO A 69 -11.68 5.23 7.12
CA PRO A 69 -11.14 4.04 7.77
C PRO A 69 -11.75 3.83 9.16
N SER A 70 -12.17 2.60 9.42
CA SER A 70 -12.63 2.12 10.73
C SER A 70 -11.73 0.98 11.23
N ALA A 71 -11.88 0.58 12.50
CA ALA A 71 -11.10 -0.50 13.10
C ALA A 71 -11.14 -1.80 12.28
N ILE A 72 -12.30 -2.14 11.71
CA ILE A 72 -12.46 -3.34 10.87
C ILE A 72 -11.58 -3.27 9.62
N HIS A 73 -11.54 -2.11 8.96
CA HIS A 73 -10.69 -1.91 7.79
C HIS A 73 -9.20 -2.02 8.14
N LEU A 74 -8.79 -1.53 9.32
CA LEU A 74 -7.42 -1.68 9.79
C LEU A 74 -7.06 -3.16 10.05
N ALA A 75 -7.97 -3.94 10.62
CA ALA A 75 -7.78 -5.38 10.80
C ALA A 75 -7.64 -6.11 9.46
N GLN A 76 -8.46 -5.76 8.46
CA GLN A 76 -8.35 -6.32 7.11
C GLN A 76 -7.01 -5.99 6.45
N ILE A 77 -6.56 -4.73 6.59
CA ILE A 77 -5.24 -4.30 6.12
C ILE A 77 -4.13 -5.11 6.81
N GLN A 78 -4.22 -5.29 8.13
CA GLN A 78 -3.23 -6.05 8.90
C GLN A 78 -3.15 -7.50 8.41
N ILE A 79 -4.29 -8.18 8.25
CA ILE A 79 -4.34 -9.57 7.76
C ILE A 79 -3.70 -9.65 6.36
N LEU A 80 -4.06 -8.74 5.45
CA LEU A 80 -3.47 -8.68 4.12
C LEU A 80 -1.96 -8.45 4.17
N LEU A 81 -1.50 -7.53 5.02
CA LEU A 81 -0.08 -7.22 5.17
C LEU A 81 0.70 -8.42 5.71
N VAL A 82 0.20 -9.12 6.74
CA VAL A 82 0.87 -10.30 7.29
C VAL A 82 1.10 -11.35 6.19
N TRP A 83 0.06 -11.68 5.42
CA TRP A 83 0.18 -12.65 4.33
C TRP A 83 1.10 -12.19 3.21
N ARG A 84 1.10 -10.89 2.88
CA ARG A 84 1.97 -10.34 1.82
C ARG A 84 3.42 -10.22 2.27
N ILE A 85 3.68 -9.91 3.54
CA ILE A 85 5.02 -9.93 4.14
C ILE A 85 5.54 -11.37 4.16
N PHE A 86 4.72 -12.33 4.60
CA PHE A 86 5.09 -13.74 4.59
C PHE A 86 5.47 -14.21 3.18
N ALA A 87 4.61 -13.95 2.18
CA ALA A 87 4.90 -14.27 0.79
C ALA A 87 6.17 -13.58 0.28
N TRP A 88 6.39 -12.32 0.66
CA TRP A 88 7.60 -11.58 0.31
C TRP A 88 8.86 -12.26 0.87
N ILE A 89 8.85 -12.65 2.15
CA ILE A 89 9.96 -13.36 2.79
C ILE A 89 10.23 -14.68 2.07
N VAL A 90 9.21 -15.49 1.82
CA VAL A 90 9.35 -16.78 1.11
C VAL A 90 9.97 -16.58 -0.28
N ILE A 91 9.51 -15.59 -1.04
CA ILE A 91 10.06 -15.27 -2.38
C ILE A 91 11.53 -14.86 -2.26
N GLN A 92 11.88 -14.00 -1.30
CA GLN A 92 13.27 -13.59 -1.10
C GLN A 92 14.18 -14.76 -0.67
N SER A 93 13.70 -15.62 0.23
CA SER A 93 14.42 -16.82 0.65
C SER A 93 14.64 -17.79 -0.51
N PHE A 94 13.63 -17.96 -1.37
CA PHE A 94 13.74 -18.82 -2.55
C PHE A 94 14.74 -18.27 -3.57
N ILE A 95 14.66 -16.97 -3.88
CA ILE A 95 15.62 -16.30 -4.79
C ILE A 95 17.05 -16.42 -4.25
N LEU A 96 17.26 -16.18 -2.95
CA LEU A 96 18.57 -16.34 -2.33
C LEU A 96 19.08 -17.78 -2.42
N GLY A 97 18.21 -18.77 -2.23
CA GLY A 97 18.53 -20.18 -2.38
C GLY A 97 18.98 -20.54 -3.80
N LEU A 98 18.30 -20.03 -4.83
CA LEU A 98 18.68 -20.24 -6.23
C LEU A 98 20.04 -19.63 -6.54
N ILE A 99 20.27 -18.38 -6.11
CA ILE A 99 21.55 -17.68 -6.29
C ILE A 99 22.68 -18.46 -5.60
N TYR A 100 22.44 -18.96 -4.39
CA TYR A 100 23.44 -19.73 -3.65
C TYR A 100 23.77 -21.08 -4.31
N GLN A 101 22.81 -21.69 -5.00
CA GLN A 101 23.02 -22.90 -5.78
C GLN A 101 23.72 -22.65 -7.13
N GLY A 102 23.99 -21.38 -7.49
CA GLY A 102 24.68 -21.02 -8.72
C GLY A 102 23.80 -21.03 -9.98
N LEU A 103 22.48 -20.94 -9.81
CA LEU A 103 21.48 -20.83 -10.89
C LEU A 103 21.23 -19.38 -11.33
#